data_AF-A0A371F7C2-F1
#
_entry.id   AF-A0A371F7C2-F1
#
_cell.length_a   1.000
_cell.length_b   1.000
_cell.length_c   1.000
_cell.angle_alpha   90.00
_cell.angle_beta   90.00
_cell.angle_gamma   90.00
#
_symmetry.space_group_name_H-M   'P 1'
#
loop_
_entity.id
_entity.type
_entity.pdbx_description
1 polymer ?
#
loop_
_entity_poly.entity_id
_entity_poly.type
_entity_poly.pdbx_seq_one_letter_code
_entity_poly.pdbx_strand_id
1 'polypeptide(L)'
;MLDLGASINVMPASIYRSLNFGDLEPIGMTIQLANRSIVQPLGVLKEVLVQDETSGKESTLFLRRPFLMTARTKIDVHAGMLSMEFGDTLV
;
A
#
# COMPACT_ATOMS: atom_id res chain seq x y z
N MET A 1 9.01 0.27 3.81
CA MET A 1 9.18 -1.14 4.23
C MET A 1 8.27 -2.02 3.36
N LEU A 2 8.76 -3.16 2.86
CA LEU A 2 8.03 -4.05 1.96
C LEU A 2 7.50 -5.27 2.71
N ASP A 3 6.26 -5.68 2.46
CA ASP A 3 5.65 -6.88 3.05
C ASP A 3 5.02 -7.77 1.97
N LEU A 4 5.72 -8.88 1.67
CA LEU A 4 5.29 -9.87 0.68
C LEU A 4 4.31 -10.90 1.25
N GLY A 5 4.15 -10.97 2.58
CA GLY A 5 3.28 -11.93 3.26
C GLY A 5 1.84 -11.45 3.38
N ALA A 6 1.60 -10.14 3.31
CA ALA A 6 0.26 -9.59 3.36
C ALA A 6 -0.51 -9.75 2.04
N SER A 7 -1.74 -10.22 2.13
CA SER A 7 -2.65 -10.44 1.00
C SER A 7 -3.51 -9.22 0.64
N ILE A 8 -3.52 -8.17 1.47
CA ILE A 8 -4.33 -6.96 1.27
C ILE A 8 -3.52 -5.70 1.59
N ASN A 9 -3.89 -4.57 0.97
CA ASN A 9 -3.39 -3.25 1.36
C ASN A 9 -4.26 -2.67 2.48
N VAL A 10 -3.66 -2.32 3.62
CA VAL A 10 -4.32 -1.65 4.75
C VAL A 10 -3.59 -0.34 5.07
N MET A 11 -4.32 0.76 5.05
CA MET A 11 -3.83 2.07 5.46
C MET A 11 -4.30 2.37 6.89
N PRO A 12 -3.41 2.71 7.83
CA PRO A 12 -3.80 3.22 9.14
C PRO A 12 -4.67 4.47 9.03
N ALA A 13 -5.69 4.59 9.87
CA ALA A 13 -6.60 5.74 9.86
C ALA A 13 -5.89 7.08 10.14
N SER A 14 -4.76 7.07 10.87
CA SER A 14 -3.93 8.26 11.09
C SER A 14 -3.29 8.75 9.79
N ILE A 15 -2.74 7.85 8.98
CA ILE A 15 -2.15 8.18 7.67
C ILE A 15 -3.26 8.70 6.75
N TYR A 16 -4.41 8.02 6.69
CA TYR A 16 -5.55 8.46 5.89
C TYR A 16 -5.96 9.91 6.22
N ARG A 17 -6.13 10.22 7.50
CA ARG A 17 -6.47 11.58 7.97
C ARG A 17 -5.40 12.61 7.60
N SER A 18 -4.12 12.23 7.62
CA SER A 18 -3.02 13.14 7.24
C SER A 18 -2.99 13.46 5.74
N LEU A 19 -3.49 12.55 4.90
CA LEU A 19 -3.56 12.73 3.44
C LEU A 19 -4.77 13.57 3.00
N ASN A 20 -5.73 13.82 3.89
CA ASN A 20 -6.89 14.69 3.67
C ASN A 20 -7.71 14.32 2.41
N PHE A 21 -7.93 13.02 2.17
CA PHE A 21 -8.72 12.52 1.04
C PHE A 21 -10.24 12.71 1.16
N GLY A 22 -10.72 13.36 2.22
CA GLY A 22 -12.15 13.56 2.49
C GLY A 22 -12.78 12.39 3.25
N ASP A 23 -14.07 12.18 3.02
CA ASP A 23 -14.84 11.10 3.66
C ASP A 23 -14.69 9.79 2.88
N LEU A 24 -14.67 8.67 3.61
CA LEU A 24 -14.66 7.32 3.02
C LEU A 24 -16.08 6.82 2.81
N GLU A 25 -16.29 6.09 1.71
CA GLU A 25 -17.48 5.26 1.56
C GLU A 25 -17.41 4.08 2.55
N PRO A 26 -18.36 3.97 3.49
CA PRO A 26 -18.42 2.84 4.41
C PRO A 26 -18.61 1.53 3.64
N ILE A 27 -17.95 0.48 4.10
CA ILE A 27 -18.07 -0.85 3.49
C ILE A 27 -18.45 -1.88 4.53
N GLY A 28 -19.41 -2.73 4.20
CA GLY A 28 -19.88 -3.83 5.06
C GLY A 28 -18.97 -5.06 5.04
N MET A 29 -17.65 -4.87 5.11
CA MET A 29 -16.68 -5.97 5.15
C MET A 29 -15.99 -6.09 6.51
N THR A 30 -15.42 -7.25 6.79
CA THR A 30 -14.49 -7.48 7.90
C THR A 30 -13.21 -8.08 7.36
N ILE A 31 -12.08 -7.78 7.99
CA ILE A 31 -10.79 -8.37 7.67
C ILE A 31 -10.28 -9.14 8.88
N GLN A 32 -9.71 -10.32 8.65
CA GLN A 32 -8.99 -11.06 9.67
C GLN A 32 -7.49 -10.81 9.50
N LEU A 33 -6.85 -10.32 10.56
CA LEU A 33 -5.41 -10.10 10.59
C LEU A 33 -4.65 -11.39 10.92
N ALA A 34 -3.33 -11.38 10.71
CA ALA A 34 -2.48 -12.55 10.97
C ALA A 34 -2.51 -12.99 12.46
N ASN A 35 -2.73 -12.06 13.39
CA ASN A 35 -2.94 -12.34 14.81
C ASN A 35 -4.37 -12.85 15.12
N ARG A 36 -5.16 -13.18 14.09
CA ARG A 36 -6.55 -13.65 14.13
C ARG A 36 -7.57 -12.63 14.62
N SER A 37 -7.18 -11.39 14.91
CA SER A 37 -8.14 -10.35 15.23
C SER A 37 -9.01 -10.02 14.02
N ILE A 38 -10.26 -9.63 14.28
CA ILE A 38 -11.21 -9.21 13.26
C ILE A 38 -11.35 -7.70 13.36
N VAL A 39 -11.15 -7.01 12.24
CA VAL A 39 -11.24 -5.55 12.15
C VAL A 39 -12.26 -5.18 11.08
N GLN A 40 -13.05 -4.15 11.36
CA GLN A 40 -13.89 -3.50 10.36
C GLN A 40 -13.14 -2.27 9.80
N PRO A 41 -12.84 -2.23 8.49
CA PRO A 41 -12.26 -1.05 7.88
C PRO A 41 -13.27 0.11 7.88
N LEU A 42 -12.76 1.33 7.99
CA LEU A 42 -13.58 2.55 7.93
C LEU A 42 -14.22 2.76 6.54
N GLY A 43 -13.59 2.23 5.50
CA GLY A 43 -14.04 2.31 4.12
C GLY A 43 -12.98 1.78 3.18
N VAL A 44 -13.20 1.99 1.88
CA VAL A 44 -12.25 1.58 0.83
C VAL A 44 -11.75 2.81 0.06
N LEU A 45 -10.46 2.81 -0.24
CA LEU A 45 -9.87 3.73 -1.21
C LEU A 45 -9.70 3.00 -2.54
N LYS A 46 -10.15 3.63 -3.62
CA LYS A 46 -10.01 3.14 -4.98
C LYS A 46 -9.08 4.07 -5.75
N GLU A 47 -8.27 3.51 -6.64
CA GLU A 47 -7.46 4.26 -7.61
C GLU A 47 -6.52 5.31 -6.99
N VAL A 48 -5.87 4.95 -5.88
CA VAL A 48 -4.90 5.82 -5.22
C VAL A 48 -3.61 5.90 -6.04
N LEU A 49 -3.27 7.11 -6.47
CA LEU A 49 -1.95 7.40 -7.05
C LEU A 49 -0.90 7.46 -5.94
N VAL A 50 0.22 6.78 -6.16
CA VAL A 50 1.39 6.80 -5.27
C VAL A 50 2.55 7.36 -6.08
N GLN A 51 3.11 8.47 -5.60
CA GLN A 51 4.28 9.10 -6.21
C GLN A 51 5.43 9.06 -5.20
N ASP A 52 6.61 8.67 -5.67
CA ASP A 52 7.84 8.82 -4.92
C ASP A 52 8.31 10.27 -5.06
N GLU A 53 7.79 11.15 -4.19
CA GLU A 53 8.40 12.44 -4.02
C GLU A 53 9.51 12.28 -2.98
N THR A 54 10.75 12.58 -3.37
CA THR A 54 11.91 12.73 -2.47
C THR A 54 11.74 13.96 -1.57
N SER A 55 10.62 14.03 -0.87
CA SER A 55 10.26 15.02 0.11
C SER A 55 10.62 14.40 1.45
N GLY A 56 11.63 14.98 2.13
CA GLY A 56 12.26 14.48 3.36
C GLY A 56 11.35 14.34 4.59
N LYS A 57 10.04 14.11 4.42
CA LYS A 57 9.12 13.65 5.45
C LYS A 57 9.03 12.13 5.34
N GLU A 58 9.65 11.42 6.30
CA GLU A 58 9.55 9.96 6.45
C GLU A 58 8.10 9.50 6.72
N SER A 59 7.26 9.54 5.71
CA SER A 59 5.96 8.86 5.75
C SER A 59 6.20 7.45 5.25
N THR A 60 6.45 6.52 6.18
CA THR A 60 6.66 5.11 5.81
C THR A 60 5.35 4.52 5.29
N LEU A 61 5.22 4.44 3.97
CA LEU A 61 4.17 3.65 3.33
C LEU A 61 4.61 2.17 3.30
N PHE A 62 3.76 1.28 3.80
CA PHE A 62 3.97 -0.16 3.67
C PHE A 62 3.43 -0.63 2.33
N LEU A 63 4.33 -0.84 1.37
CA LEU A 63 4.00 -1.45 0.08
C LEU A 63 3.88 -2.96 0.29
N ARG A 64 2.68 -3.49 0.09
CA ARG A 64 2.39 -4.91 0.27
C ARG A 64 2.27 -5.63 -1.06
N ARG A 65 2.26 -6.96 -1.02
CA ARG A 65 2.16 -7.81 -2.21
C ARG A 65 1.11 -7.37 -3.24
N PRO A 66 -0.13 -6.97 -2.89
CA PRO A 66 -1.10 -6.55 -3.90
C PRO A 66 -0.65 -5.31 -4.67
N PHE A 67 -0.05 -4.32 -3.99
CA PHE A 67 0.51 -3.14 -4.66
C PHE A 67 1.68 -3.52 -5.57
N LEU A 68 2.60 -4.33 -5.05
CA LEU A 68 3.79 -4.79 -5.80
C LEU A 68 3.42 -5.63 -7.03
N MET A 69 2.34 -6.43 -6.94
CA MET A 69 1.80 -7.17 -8.07
C MET A 69 1.25 -6.26 -9.16
N THR A 70 0.53 -5.19 -8.79
CA THR A 70 0.01 -4.21 -9.76
C THR A 70 1.14 -3.54 -10.54
N ALA A 71 2.22 -3.15 -9.84
CA ALA A 71 3.39 -2.50 -10.45
C ALA A 71 4.41 -3.48 -11.05
N ARG A 72 4.08 -4.79 -11.10
CA ARG A 72 4.98 -5.88 -11.52
C ARG A 72 6.40 -5.76 -10.96
N THR A 73 6.48 -5.44 -9.67
CA THR A 73 7.74 -5.13 -9.01
C THR A 73 8.71 -6.32 -9.04
N LYS A 74 9.97 -6.07 -9.40
CA LYS A 74 11.09 -7.00 -9.29
C LYS A 74 12.02 -6.53 -8.17
N ILE A 75 12.41 -7.46 -7.31
CA ILE A 75 13.30 -7.19 -6.17
C ILE A 75 14.57 -8.01 -6.37
N ASP A 76 15.67 -7.34 -6.67
CA ASP A 76 17.00 -7.93 -6.64
C ASP A 76 17.62 -7.67 -5.25
N VAL A 77 17.58 -8.70 -4.41
CA VAL A 77 18.07 -8.62 -3.04
C VAL A 77 19.60 -8.53 -2.99
N HIS A 78 20.28 -9.15 -3.96
CA HIS A 78 21.75 -9.16 -3.98
C HIS A 78 22.30 -7.79 -4.40
N ALA A 79 21.70 -7.20 -5.44
CA ALA A 79 22.06 -5.87 -5.93
C ALA A 79 21.46 -4.74 -5.07
N GLY A 80 20.52 -5.05 -4.17
CA GLY A 80 19.78 -4.05 -3.41
C GLY A 80 18.89 -3.16 -4.29
N MET A 81 18.42 -3.70 -5.42
CA MET A 81 17.66 -2.97 -6.43
C MET A 81 16.18 -3.35 -6.38
N LEU A 82 15.33 -2.36 -6.55
CA LEU A 82 13.90 -2.54 -6.75
C LEU A 82 13.51 -1.85 -8.06
N SER A 83 12.84 -2.56 -8.95
CA SER A 83 12.32 -2.00 -10.21
C SER A 83 10.84 -2.33 -10.38
N MET A 84 10.11 -1.49 -11.10
CA MET A 84 8.68 -1.61 -11.36
C MET A 84 8.41 -1.47 -12.87
N GLU A 85 7.35 -2.10 -13.37
CA GLU A 85 6.88 -1.90 -14.75
C GLU A 85 5.62 -1.03 -14.73
N PHE A 86 5.65 0.06 -15.51
CA PHE A 86 4.49 0.90 -15.75
C PHE A 86 4.27 1.05 -17.26
N GLY A 87 3.26 0.35 -17.79
CA GLY A 87 3.11 0.18 -19.24
C GLY A 87 4.29 -0.60 -19.82
N ASP A 88 4.93 -0.06 -20.85
CA ASP A 88 6.13 -0.63 -21.48
C ASP A 88 7.45 -0.10 -20.86
N THR A 89 7.35 0.70 -19.80
CA THR A 89 8.50 1.37 -19.17
C THR A 89 8.91 0.66 -17.89
N LEU A 90 10.20 0.34 -17.78
CA LEU A 90 10.83 -0.06 -16.51
C LEU A 90 11.27 1.18 -15.75
N VAL A 91 10.89 1.26 -14.48
CA VAL A 91 11.21 2.37 -13.56
C VAL A 91 11.97 1.83 -12.35
#